data_AF-A0AA86P4P7-F1
#
_entry.id   AF-A0AA86P4P7-F1
#
_cell.length_a   1.000
_cell.length_b   1.000
_cell.length_c   1.000
_cell.angle_alpha   90.00
_cell.angle_beta   90.00
_cell.angle_gamma   90.00
#
_symmetry.space_group_name_H-M   'P 1'
#
loop_
_entity.id
_entity.type
_entity.pdbx_description
1 polymer ?
#
loop_
_entity_poly.entity_id
_entity_poly.type
_entity_poly.pdbx_seq_one_letter_code
_entity_poly.pdbx_strand_id
1 'polypeptide(L)'
;MDVQNHEINNLMKQLKQLEAECGQVEEHTQKNYALCDKYEKKLTKLTIQNSTLQKQVEELNTNDKTQLQTALQLIISQTEAFEDELSFLKKKNQKLEDEIIQIDSEHQNKMKDKNVELEREKREVSELNQRAQIALQRQNELSEQIANIQQQIEEQNHVNVQFASNIRTIQQMREKTEEIVHRPVVEKENFVETIYQDLKEYSNDLIKLMVMAYESPSKFIQRGGVQSYIDILSRIERKKAQILYVQDK
;
A
#
# COMPACT_ATOMS: atom_id res chain seq x y z
N MET A 1 -24.18 126.85 122.01
CA MET A 1 -23.34 125.64 122.16
C MET A 1 -23.90 124.44 121.39
N ASP A 2 -25.18 124.41 121.02
CA ASP A 2 -25.79 123.23 120.36
C ASP A 2 -25.49 123.06 118.85
N VAL A 3 -25.06 124.13 118.15
CA VAL A 3 -24.79 124.07 116.70
C VAL A 3 -23.43 123.42 116.38
N GLN A 4 -22.39 123.71 117.17
CA GLN A 4 -21.06 123.10 116.99
C GLN A 4 -21.03 121.59 117.29
N ASN A 5 -21.86 121.12 118.24
CA ASN A 5 -22.01 119.69 118.51
C ASN A 5 -22.73 118.94 117.38
N HIS A 6 -23.55 119.61 116.57
CA HIS A 6 -24.26 118.99 115.46
C HIS A 6 -23.36 118.81 114.22
N GLU A 7 -22.51 119.80 113.92
CA GLU A 7 -21.50 119.70 112.85
C GLU A 7 -20.43 118.63 113.15
N ILE A 8 -19.95 118.55 114.40
CA ILE A 8 -18.98 117.52 114.82
C ILE A 8 -19.58 116.12 114.67
N ASN A 9 -20.85 115.92 115.04
CA ASN A 9 -21.53 114.64 114.88
C ASN A 9 -21.77 114.27 113.41
N ASN A 10 -22.07 115.24 112.53
CA ASN A 10 -22.18 115.00 111.09
C ASN A 10 -20.82 114.65 110.46
N LEU A 11 -19.74 115.33 110.84
CA LEU A 11 -18.38 115.01 110.40
C LEU A 11 -17.92 113.63 110.87
N MET A 12 -18.23 113.25 112.12
CA MET A 12 -17.96 111.90 112.62
C MET A 12 -18.74 110.82 111.85
N LYS A 13 -19.99 111.10 111.48
CA LYS A 13 -20.80 110.17 110.69
C LYS A 13 -20.24 110.02 109.27
N GLN A 14 -19.81 111.12 108.65
CA GLN A 14 -19.13 111.11 107.36
C GLN A 14 -17.80 110.38 107.41
N LEU A 15 -16.98 110.56 108.46
CA LEU A 15 -15.73 109.83 108.66
C LEU A 15 -15.97 108.33 108.79
N LYS A 16 -16.95 107.91 109.61
CA LYS A 16 -17.31 106.49 109.73
C LYS A 16 -17.82 105.90 108.42
N GLN A 17 -18.52 106.70 107.61
CA GLN A 17 -19.00 106.27 106.31
C GLN A 17 -17.86 106.15 105.28
N LEU A 18 -16.92 107.09 105.27
CA LEU A 18 -15.70 107.04 104.48
C LEU A 18 -14.80 105.87 104.88
N GLU A 19 -14.66 105.57 106.16
CA GLU A 19 -13.93 104.38 106.65
C GLU A 19 -14.58 103.07 106.17
N ALA A 20 -15.92 103.01 106.21
CA ALA A 20 -16.66 101.86 105.71
C ALA A 20 -16.54 101.71 104.18
N GLU A 21 -16.58 102.83 103.43
CA GLU A 21 -16.38 102.85 101.98
C GLU A 21 -14.94 102.45 101.61
N CYS A 22 -13.93 102.94 102.33
CA CYS A 22 -12.53 102.50 102.16
C CYS A 22 -12.38 100.99 102.40
N GLY A 23 -12.98 100.44 103.46
CA GLY A 23 -12.95 99.00 103.73
C GLY A 23 -13.60 98.17 102.61
N GLN A 24 -14.72 98.65 102.05
CA GLN A 24 -15.36 97.98 100.90
C GLN A 24 -14.51 98.05 99.63
N VAL A 25 -13.85 99.18 99.37
CA VAL A 25 -12.96 99.34 98.22
C VAL A 25 -11.74 98.41 98.36
N GLU A 26 -11.15 98.29 99.54
CA GLU A 26 -10.03 97.35 99.79
C GLU A 26 -10.46 95.90 99.57
N GLU A 27 -11.63 95.50 100.08
CA GLU A 27 -12.15 94.14 99.90
C GLU A 27 -12.45 93.83 98.42
N HIS A 28 -13.05 94.78 97.68
CA HIS A 28 -13.26 94.65 96.24
C HIS A 28 -11.95 94.59 95.46
N THR A 29 -10.95 95.36 95.87
CA THR A 29 -9.63 95.38 95.25
C THR A 29 -8.93 94.04 95.44
N GLN A 30 -8.97 93.46 96.65
CA GLN A 30 -8.44 92.11 96.90
C GLN A 30 -9.16 91.04 96.09
N LYS A 31 -10.50 91.08 96.00
CA LYS A 31 -11.28 90.14 95.18
C LYS A 31 -10.91 90.25 93.70
N ASN A 32 -10.74 91.48 93.19
CA ASN A 32 -10.31 91.71 91.81
C ASN A 32 -8.89 91.20 91.56
N TYR A 33 -7.94 91.43 92.47
CA TYR A 33 -6.60 90.86 92.35
C TYR A 33 -6.64 89.34 92.27
N ALA A 34 -7.39 88.67 93.17
CA ALA A 34 -7.53 87.21 93.14
C ALA A 34 -8.18 86.69 91.85
N LEU A 35 -9.15 87.42 91.29
CA LEU A 35 -9.78 87.08 90.01
C LEU A 35 -8.83 87.29 88.83
N CYS A 36 -8.09 88.41 88.79
CA CYS A 36 -7.08 88.68 87.78
C CYS A 36 -6.02 87.58 87.77
N ASP A 37 -5.49 87.22 88.94
CA ASP A 37 -4.50 86.15 89.11
C ASP A 37 -5.01 84.80 88.58
N LYS A 38 -6.29 84.49 88.86
CA LYS A 38 -6.94 83.27 88.39
C LYS A 38 -7.13 83.26 86.87
N TYR A 39 -7.55 84.38 86.30
CA TYR A 39 -7.76 84.49 84.85
C TYR A 39 -6.45 84.53 84.09
N GLU A 40 -5.41 85.15 84.62
CA GLU A 40 -4.08 85.18 84.03
C GLU A 40 -3.46 83.78 84.01
N LYS A 41 -3.54 83.04 85.13
CA LYS A 41 -3.14 81.61 85.18
C LYS A 41 -3.92 80.75 84.19
N LYS A 42 -5.22 81.01 84.02
CA LYS A 42 -6.07 80.29 83.05
C LYS A 42 -5.68 80.63 81.61
N LEU A 43 -5.42 81.90 81.32
CA LEU A 43 -5.00 82.37 80.00
C LEU A 43 -3.66 81.75 79.62
N THR A 44 -2.66 81.77 80.51
CA THR A 44 -1.36 81.16 80.25
C THR A 44 -1.47 79.66 79.98
N LYS A 45 -2.28 78.93 80.75
CA LYS A 45 -2.54 77.50 80.48
C LYS A 45 -3.17 77.27 79.10
N LEU A 46 -4.18 78.05 78.73
CA LEU A 46 -4.84 77.94 77.43
C LEU A 46 -3.89 78.28 76.28
N THR A 47 -3.05 79.30 76.42
CA THR A 47 -2.04 79.67 75.41
C THR A 47 -1.03 78.54 75.19
N ILE A 48 -0.54 77.91 76.26
CA ILE A 48 0.37 76.76 76.16
C ILE A 48 -0.33 75.58 75.47
N GLN A 49 -1.55 75.23 75.89
CA GLN A 49 -2.33 74.16 75.27
C GLN A 49 -2.57 74.42 73.78
N ASN A 50 -2.92 75.64 73.41
CA ASN A 50 -3.18 76.00 72.01
C ASN A 50 -1.91 75.87 71.15
N SER A 51 -0.76 76.34 71.66
CA SER A 51 0.53 76.18 70.98
C SER A 51 0.94 74.71 70.80
N THR A 52 0.59 73.85 71.77
CA THR A 52 0.88 72.41 71.72
C THR A 52 0.00 71.72 70.67
N LEU A 53 -1.30 72.05 70.64
CA LEU A 53 -2.23 71.53 69.64
C LEU A 53 -1.85 71.99 68.22
N GLN A 54 -1.42 73.24 68.05
CA GLN A 54 -0.97 73.75 66.75
C GLN A 54 0.22 72.96 66.20
N LYS A 55 1.22 72.67 67.04
CA LYS A 55 2.37 71.84 66.66
C LYS A 55 1.95 70.42 66.26
N GLN A 56 1.05 69.80 67.03
CA GLN A 56 0.55 68.45 66.72
C GLN A 56 -0.20 68.41 65.38
N VAL A 57 -0.98 69.44 65.06
CA VAL A 57 -1.68 69.55 63.77
C VAL A 57 -0.70 69.71 62.61
N GLU A 58 0.35 70.53 62.77
CA GLU A 58 1.38 70.71 61.73
C GLU A 58 2.20 69.44 61.48
N GLU A 59 2.57 68.71 62.55
CA GLU A 59 3.27 67.42 62.46
C GLU A 59 2.43 66.36 61.75
N LEU A 60 1.15 66.21 62.11
CA LEU A 60 0.24 65.28 61.44
C LEU A 60 0.07 65.62 59.96
N ASN A 61 -0.16 66.89 59.63
CA ASN A 61 -0.40 67.33 58.26
C ASN A 61 0.85 67.15 57.36
N THR A 62 2.05 67.35 57.91
CA THR A 62 3.29 67.08 57.17
C THR A 62 3.56 65.59 56.99
N ASN A 63 3.29 64.77 58.01
CA ASN A 63 3.55 63.32 57.96
C ASN A 63 2.55 62.59 57.04
N ASP A 64 1.27 62.96 57.07
CA ASP A 64 0.26 62.36 56.18
C ASP A 64 0.53 62.71 54.72
N LYS A 65 0.95 63.96 54.45
CA LYS A 65 1.29 64.41 53.10
C LYS A 65 2.50 63.66 52.53
N THR A 66 3.55 63.44 53.31
CA THR A 66 4.74 62.71 52.85
C THR A 66 4.45 61.22 52.64
N GLN A 67 3.64 60.60 53.50
CA GLN A 67 3.19 59.22 53.32
C GLN A 67 2.35 59.06 52.05
N LEU A 68 1.38 59.94 51.82
CA LEU A 68 0.57 59.94 50.59
C LEU A 68 1.42 60.16 49.33
N GLN A 69 2.39 61.06 49.37
CA GLN A 69 3.32 61.27 48.25
C GLN A 69 4.16 60.03 47.95
N THR A 70 4.66 59.35 48.99
CA THR A 70 5.47 58.13 48.84
C THR A 70 4.62 56.98 48.29
N ALA A 71 3.39 56.82 48.79
CA ALA A 71 2.45 55.84 48.28
C ALA A 71 2.10 56.11 46.81
N LEU A 72 1.87 57.37 46.43
CA LEU A 72 1.59 57.74 45.03
C LEU A 72 2.79 57.44 44.13
N GLN A 73 4.02 57.76 44.56
CA GLN A 73 5.24 57.47 43.82
C GLN A 73 5.43 55.96 43.60
N LEU A 74 5.13 55.16 44.62
CA LEU A 74 5.14 53.69 44.55
C LEU A 74 4.10 53.15 43.56
N ILE A 75 2.89 53.70 43.57
CA ILE A 75 1.83 53.29 42.63
C ILE A 75 2.24 53.63 41.19
N ILE A 76 2.83 54.81 40.96
CA ILE A 76 3.31 55.21 39.63
C ILE A 76 4.40 54.24 39.14
N SER A 77 5.41 53.94 39.97
CA SER A 77 6.48 53.03 39.56
C SER A 77 5.99 51.59 39.34
N GLN A 78 5.03 51.13 40.14
CA GLN A 78 4.37 49.83 39.91
C GLN A 78 3.57 49.83 38.61
N THR A 79 2.89 50.93 38.28
CA THR A 79 2.12 51.05 37.03
C THR A 79 3.03 51.03 35.82
N GLU A 80 4.15 51.75 35.85
CA GLU A 80 5.17 51.72 34.79
C GLU A 80 5.74 50.29 34.59
N ALA A 81 6.04 49.59 35.69
CA ALA A 81 6.52 48.22 35.63
C ALA A 81 5.48 47.25 35.00
N PHE A 82 4.19 47.43 35.32
CA PHE A 82 3.12 46.64 34.70
C PHE A 82 2.92 46.97 33.21
N GLU A 83 3.09 48.22 32.80
CA GLU A 83 3.04 48.61 31.39
C GLU A 83 4.18 47.97 30.59
N ASP A 84 5.38 47.92 31.16
CA ASP A 84 6.53 47.22 30.57
C ASP A 84 6.28 45.71 30.44
N GLU A 85 5.73 45.07 31.47
CA GLU A 85 5.39 43.65 31.45
C GLU A 85 4.30 43.35 30.41
N LEU A 86 3.26 44.18 30.32
CA LEU A 86 2.23 44.09 29.28
C LEU A 86 2.81 44.25 27.88
N SER A 87 3.74 45.19 27.69
CA SER A 87 4.42 45.39 26.41
C SER A 87 5.26 44.17 26.02
N PHE A 88 5.98 43.59 26.97
CA PHE A 88 6.73 42.35 26.78
C PHE A 88 5.81 41.18 26.40
N LEU A 89 4.73 40.97 27.16
CA LEU A 89 3.77 39.89 26.88
C LEU A 89 3.08 40.06 25.53
N LYS A 90 2.71 41.28 25.13
CA LYS A 90 2.17 41.56 23.79
C LYS A 90 3.15 41.17 22.68
N LYS A 91 4.42 41.54 22.81
CA LYS A 91 5.47 41.16 21.84
C LYS A 91 5.67 39.65 21.79
N LYS A 92 5.61 38.96 22.94
CA LYS A 92 5.73 37.50 23.01
C LYS A 92 4.53 36.81 22.36
N ASN A 93 3.31 37.29 22.62
CA ASN A 93 2.10 36.75 21.98
C ASN A 93 2.13 36.95 20.47
N GLN A 94 2.55 38.12 19.98
CA GLN A 94 2.67 38.33 18.53
C GLN A 94 3.62 37.31 17.88
N LYS A 95 4.78 37.04 18.49
CA LYS A 95 5.70 36.01 17.99
C LYS A 95 5.07 34.62 17.96
N LEU A 96 4.32 34.26 19.00
CA LEU A 96 3.63 32.97 19.05
C LEU A 96 2.53 32.88 17.98
N GLU A 97 1.79 33.96 17.75
CA GLU A 97 0.80 34.03 16.67
C GLU A 97 1.45 33.86 15.29
N ASP A 98 2.59 34.53 15.05
CA ASP A 98 3.34 34.41 13.80
C ASP A 98 3.87 32.97 13.61
N GLU A 99 4.39 32.33 14.67
CA GLU A 99 4.85 30.94 14.66
C GLU A 99 3.69 29.96 14.37
N ILE A 100 2.51 30.18 14.97
CA ILE A 100 1.32 29.36 14.71
C ILE A 100 0.89 29.48 13.24
N ILE A 101 0.84 30.70 12.70
CA ILE A 101 0.48 30.94 11.29
C ILE A 101 1.48 30.24 10.36
N GLN A 102 2.78 30.28 10.68
CA GLN A 102 3.80 29.59 9.91
C GLN A 102 3.60 28.07 9.94
N ILE A 103 3.41 27.48 11.13
CA ILE A 103 3.20 26.04 11.30
C ILE A 103 1.94 25.58 10.54
N ASP A 104 0.84 26.34 10.63
CA ASP A 104 -0.40 26.02 9.91
C ASP A 104 -0.20 26.06 8.39
N SER A 105 0.52 27.06 7.88
CA SER A 105 0.86 27.18 6.45
C SER A 105 1.72 26.00 5.98
N GLU A 106 2.76 25.64 6.73
CA GLU A 106 3.61 24.48 6.44
C GLU A 106 2.80 23.18 6.43
N HIS A 107 1.89 23.01 7.40
CA HIS A 107 1.01 21.84 7.48
C HIS A 107 0.05 21.76 6.28
N GLN A 108 -0.57 22.88 5.89
CA GLN A 108 -1.45 22.93 4.72
C GLN A 108 -0.71 22.60 3.43
N ASN A 109 0.50 23.12 3.24
CA ASN A 109 1.33 22.80 2.08
C ASN A 109 1.70 21.32 2.04
N LYS A 110 2.12 20.75 3.17
CA LYS A 110 2.45 19.32 3.28
C LYS A 110 1.24 18.42 2.97
N MET A 111 0.05 18.80 3.45
CA MET A 111 -1.19 18.08 3.16
C MET A 111 -1.55 18.14 1.67
N LYS A 112 -1.37 19.31 1.04
CA LYS A 112 -1.57 19.48 -0.40
C LYS A 112 -0.63 18.60 -1.21
N ASP A 113 0.66 18.59 -0.88
CA ASP A 113 1.66 17.76 -1.57
C ASP A 113 1.35 16.27 -1.41
N LYS A 114 0.97 15.83 -0.21
CA LYS A 114 0.58 14.44 0.05
C LYS A 114 -0.69 14.03 -0.71
N ASN A 115 -1.66 14.93 -0.85
CA ASN A 115 -2.85 14.67 -1.66
C ASN A 115 -2.51 14.56 -3.15
N VAL A 116 -1.61 15.39 -3.66
CA VAL A 116 -1.13 15.29 -5.06
C VAL A 116 -0.41 13.96 -5.29
N GLU A 117 0.46 13.56 -4.36
CA GLU A 117 1.17 12.27 -4.41
C GLU A 117 0.19 11.08 -4.40
N LEU A 118 -0.80 11.10 -3.50
CA LEU A 118 -1.84 10.08 -3.42
C LEU A 118 -2.66 9.97 -4.71
N GLU A 119 -3.05 11.10 -5.30
CA GLU A 119 -3.79 11.09 -6.57
C GLU A 119 -2.94 10.59 -7.74
N ARG A 120 -1.63 10.83 -7.72
CA ARG A 120 -0.70 10.24 -8.70
C ARG A 120 -0.63 8.72 -8.54
N GLU A 121 -0.44 8.23 -7.32
CA GLU A 121 -0.36 6.78 -7.04
C GLU A 121 -1.67 6.07 -7.41
N LYS A 122 -2.83 6.66 -7.13
CA LYS A 122 -4.13 6.10 -7.56
C LYS A 122 -4.23 5.93 -9.07
N ARG A 123 -3.76 6.91 -9.85
CA ARG A 123 -3.74 6.82 -11.31
C ARG A 123 -2.81 5.72 -11.78
N GLU A 124 -1.61 5.64 -11.21
CA GLU A 124 -0.63 4.60 -11.55
C GLU A 124 -1.18 3.19 -11.26
N VAL A 125 -1.80 2.99 -10.09
CA VAL A 125 -2.47 1.72 -9.75
C VAL A 125 -3.60 1.40 -10.72
N SER A 126 -4.41 2.39 -11.12
CA SER A 126 -5.46 2.20 -12.11
C SER A 126 -4.92 1.77 -13.47
N GLU A 127 -3.83 2.39 -13.94
CA GLU A 127 -3.17 2.03 -15.19
C GLU A 127 -2.58 0.61 -15.14
N LEU A 128 -1.92 0.25 -14.03
CA LEU A 128 -1.37 -1.09 -13.82
C LEU A 128 -2.47 -2.16 -13.80
N ASN A 129 -3.61 -1.88 -13.14
CA ASN A 129 -4.76 -2.79 -13.14
C ASN A 129 -5.33 -3.00 -14.54
N GLN A 130 -5.45 -1.93 -15.34
CA GLN A 130 -5.89 -2.03 -16.73
C GLN A 130 -4.92 -2.87 -17.57
N ARG A 131 -3.60 -2.65 -17.41
CA ARG A 131 -2.57 -3.47 -18.09
C ARG A 131 -2.63 -4.93 -17.68
N ALA A 132 -2.85 -5.21 -16.39
CA ALA A 132 -3.00 -6.57 -15.87
C ALA A 132 -4.24 -7.26 -16.47
N GLN A 133 -5.36 -6.55 -16.60
CA GLN A 133 -6.57 -7.08 -17.22
C GLN A 133 -6.36 -7.40 -18.70
N ILE A 134 -5.69 -6.52 -19.46
CA ILE A 134 -5.33 -6.76 -20.86
C ILE A 134 -4.40 -7.98 -20.98
N ALA A 135 -3.40 -8.09 -20.11
CA ALA A 135 -2.48 -9.23 -20.10
C ALA A 135 -3.22 -10.55 -19.81
N LEU A 136 -4.17 -10.54 -18.87
CA LEU A 136 -5.01 -11.70 -18.55
C LEU A 136 -5.90 -12.12 -19.72
N GLN A 137 -6.53 -11.14 -20.41
CA GLN A 137 -7.31 -11.42 -21.62
C GLN A 137 -6.45 -12.09 -22.69
N ARG A 138 -5.26 -11.54 -22.96
CA ARG A 138 -4.32 -12.09 -23.93
C ARG A 138 -3.81 -13.48 -23.54
N GLN A 139 -3.61 -13.73 -22.25
CA GLN A 139 -3.25 -15.05 -21.75
C GLN A 139 -4.36 -16.06 -22.07
N ASN A 140 -5.62 -15.71 -21.79
CA ASN A 140 -6.76 -16.58 -22.07
C ASN A 140 -6.90 -16.88 -23.58
N GLU A 141 -6.77 -15.86 -24.43
CA GLU A 141 -6.77 -16.03 -25.90
C GLU A 141 -5.66 -16.98 -26.37
N LEU A 142 -4.44 -16.82 -25.85
CA LEU A 142 -3.32 -17.70 -26.18
C LEU A 142 -3.55 -19.14 -25.67
N SER A 143 -4.13 -19.30 -24.48
CA SER A 143 -4.50 -20.62 -23.95
C SER A 143 -5.52 -21.33 -24.83
N GLU A 144 -6.53 -20.61 -25.34
CA GLU A 144 -7.51 -21.16 -26.28
C GLU A 144 -6.86 -21.56 -27.61
N GLN A 145 -5.97 -20.71 -28.15
CA GLN A 145 -5.22 -21.04 -29.37
C GLN A 145 -4.33 -22.27 -29.20
N ILE A 146 -3.66 -22.42 -28.06
CA ILE A 146 -2.84 -23.59 -27.75
C ILE A 146 -3.71 -24.85 -27.69
N ALA A 147 -4.87 -24.79 -27.03
CA ALA A 147 -5.80 -25.91 -26.95
C ALA A 147 -6.29 -26.33 -28.36
N ASN A 148 -6.64 -25.37 -29.22
CA ASN A 148 -7.04 -25.64 -30.59
C ASN A 148 -5.92 -26.31 -31.41
N ILE A 149 -4.67 -25.83 -31.27
CA ILE A 149 -3.52 -26.44 -31.95
C ILE A 149 -3.27 -27.86 -31.44
N GLN A 150 -3.39 -28.10 -30.13
CA GLN A 150 -3.26 -29.44 -29.56
C GLN A 150 -4.31 -30.40 -30.13
N GLN A 151 -5.56 -29.96 -30.24
CA GLN A 151 -6.61 -30.75 -30.88
C GLN A 151 -6.28 -31.07 -32.35
N GLN A 152 -5.84 -30.08 -33.13
CA GLN A 152 -5.43 -30.30 -34.53
C GLN A 152 -4.28 -31.29 -34.65
N ILE A 153 -3.31 -31.25 -33.74
CA ILE A 153 -2.19 -32.22 -33.70
C ILE A 153 -2.72 -33.63 -33.40
N GLU A 154 -3.64 -33.78 -32.46
CA GLU A 154 -4.26 -35.08 -32.13
C GLU A 154 -5.04 -35.65 -33.31
N GLU A 155 -5.85 -34.83 -33.99
CA GLU A 155 -6.58 -35.20 -35.20
C GLU A 155 -5.62 -35.64 -36.32
N GLN A 156 -4.55 -34.87 -36.55
CA GLN A 156 -3.54 -35.21 -37.55
C GLN A 156 -2.79 -36.50 -37.21
N ASN A 157 -2.48 -36.72 -35.93
CA ASN A 157 -1.87 -37.97 -35.48
C ASN A 157 -2.79 -39.17 -35.72
N HIS A 158 -4.10 -39.02 -35.49
CA HIS A 158 -5.06 -40.07 -35.79
C HIS A 158 -5.08 -40.42 -37.28
N VAL A 159 -5.10 -39.40 -38.15
CA VAL A 159 -5.02 -39.57 -39.60
C VAL A 159 -3.72 -40.27 -40.01
N ASN A 160 -2.58 -39.90 -39.43
CA ASN A 160 -1.30 -40.55 -39.71
C ASN A 160 -1.29 -42.03 -39.33
N VAL A 161 -1.91 -42.40 -38.20
CA VAL A 161 -2.07 -43.82 -37.79
C VAL A 161 -2.93 -44.59 -38.80
N GLN A 162 -4.02 -43.99 -39.30
CA GLN A 162 -4.86 -44.61 -40.34
C GLN A 162 -4.08 -44.82 -41.64
N PHE A 163 -3.31 -43.81 -42.09
CA PHE A 163 -2.44 -43.95 -43.26
C PHE A 163 -1.42 -45.07 -43.09
N ALA A 164 -0.75 -45.16 -41.93
CA ALA A 164 0.20 -46.23 -41.64
C ALA A 164 -0.46 -47.62 -41.72
N SER A 165 -1.68 -47.78 -41.20
CA SER A 165 -2.46 -49.00 -41.33
C SER A 165 -2.78 -49.33 -42.80
N ASN A 166 -3.27 -48.35 -43.57
CA ASN A 166 -3.62 -48.53 -44.98
C ASN A 166 -2.40 -48.94 -45.83
N ILE A 167 -1.25 -48.31 -45.60
CA ILE A 167 0.02 -48.68 -46.26
C ILE A 167 0.36 -50.14 -45.95
N ARG A 168 0.23 -50.57 -44.69
CA ARG A 168 0.46 -51.97 -44.30
C ARG A 168 -0.49 -52.94 -45.00
N THR A 169 -1.76 -52.58 -45.12
CA THR A 169 -2.74 -53.40 -45.86
C THR A 169 -2.38 -53.50 -47.34
N ILE A 170 -1.99 -52.39 -47.98
CA ILE A 170 -1.54 -52.38 -49.38
C ILE A 170 -0.31 -53.27 -49.57
N GLN A 171 0.67 -53.20 -48.65
CA GLN A 171 1.85 -54.07 -48.68
C GLN A 171 1.45 -55.56 -48.61
N GLN A 172 0.54 -55.93 -47.71
CA GLN A 172 0.03 -57.31 -47.63
C GLN A 172 -0.71 -57.74 -48.90
N MET A 173 -1.51 -56.85 -49.51
CA MET A 173 -2.18 -57.15 -50.79
C MET A 173 -1.16 -57.35 -51.91
N ARG A 174 -0.09 -56.54 -51.95
CA ARG A 174 1.00 -56.68 -52.90
C ARG A 174 1.71 -58.02 -52.73
N GLU A 175 2.10 -58.38 -51.52
CA GLU A 175 2.75 -59.67 -51.22
C GLU A 175 1.87 -60.85 -51.64
N LYS A 176 0.56 -60.82 -51.32
CA LYS A 176 -0.39 -61.84 -51.78
C LYS A 176 -0.51 -61.89 -53.29
N THR A 177 -0.47 -60.76 -53.97
CA THR A 177 -0.55 -60.69 -55.43
C THR A 177 0.72 -61.27 -56.06
N GLU A 178 1.90 -60.93 -55.54
CA GLU A 178 3.18 -61.51 -55.98
C GLU A 178 3.18 -63.03 -55.78
N GLU A 179 2.67 -63.54 -54.65
CA GLU A 179 2.52 -64.98 -54.40
C GLU A 179 1.59 -65.65 -55.44
N ILE A 180 0.43 -65.05 -55.72
CA ILE A 180 -0.54 -65.58 -56.70
C ILE A 180 0.02 -65.58 -58.12
N VAL A 181 0.74 -64.53 -58.52
CA VAL A 181 1.27 -64.40 -59.88
C VAL A 181 2.47 -65.33 -60.12
N HIS A 182 3.38 -65.47 -59.15
CA HIS A 182 4.60 -66.23 -59.35
C HIS A 182 4.47 -67.73 -59.10
N ARG A 183 3.56 -68.17 -58.22
CA ARG A 183 3.35 -69.59 -57.92
C ARG A 183 3.00 -70.47 -59.14
N PRO A 184 2.04 -70.10 -60.03
CA PRO A 184 1.72 -70.91 -61.20
C PRO A 184 2.80 -70.89 -62.28
N VAL A 185 3.67 -69.87 -62.34
CA VAL A 185 4.77 -69.81 -63.32
C VAL A 185 5.86 -70.81 -62.96
N VAL A 186 6.29 -70.82 -61.69
CA VAL A 186 7.32 -71.75 -61.19
C VAL A 186 6.84 -73.20 -61.24
N GLU A 187 5.56 -73.44 -60.91
CA GLU A 187 4.98 -74.79 -61.00
C GLU A 187 4.86 -75.30 -62.45
N LYS A 188 4.53 -74.42 -63.42
CA LYS A 188 4.52 -74.76 -64.85
C LYS A 188 5.94 -75.06 -65.38
N GLU A 189 6.94 -74.26 -65.03
CA GLU A 189 8.33 -74.47 -65.47
C GLU A 189 8.90 -75.81 -64.98
N ASN A 190 8.71 -76.13 -63.69
CA ASN A 190 9.14 -77.41 -63.12
C ASN A 190 8.44 -78.63 -63.76
N PHE A 191 7.14 -78.50 -64.09
CA PHE A 191 6.40 -79.56 -64.77
C PHE A 191 6.91 -79.81 -66.20
N VAL A 192 7.19 -78.74 -66.94
CA VAL A 192 7.74 -78.81 -68.30
C VAL A 192 9.14 -79.45 -68.28
N GLU A 193 10.00 -79.05 -67.34
CA GLU A 193 11.34 -79.63 -67.18
C GLU A 193 11.29 -81.14 -66.89
N THR A 194 10.35 -81.57 -66.04
CA THR A 194 10.11 -82.99 -65.74
C THR A 194 9.70 -83.78 -67.00
N ILE A 195 8.82 -83.22 -67.84
CA ILE A 195 8.40 -83.89 -69.09
C ILE A 195 9.57 -84.00 -70.09
N TYR A 196 10.44 -82.98 -70.17
CA TYR A 196 11.64 -83.05 -71.02
C TYR A 196 12.61 -84.14 -70.56
N GLN A 197 12.75 -84.34 -69.25
CA GLN A 197 13.56 -85.42 -68.68
C GLN A 197 13.01 -86.80 -69.08
N ASP A 198 11.70 -87.02 -68.92
CA ASP A 198 11.02 -88.26 -69.32
C ASP A 198 11.21 -88.56 -70.83
N LEU A 199 11.10 -87.54 -71.68
CA LEU A 199 11.31 -87.67 -73.13
C LEU A 199 12.73 -88.09 -73.48
N LYS A 200 13.73 -87.56 -72.75
CA LYS A 200 15.13 -87.93 -72.94
C LYS A 200 15.36 -89.40 -72.56
N GLU A 201 14.74 -89.87 -71.50
CA GLU A 201 14.80 -91.29 -71.10
C GLU A 201 14.18 -92.20 -72.17
N TYR A 202 12.98 -91.90 -72.64
CA TYR A 202 12.34 -92.67 -73.71
C TYR A 202 13.13 -92.62 -75.02
N SER A 203 13.74 -91.48 -75.36
CA SER A 203 14.62 -91.38 -76.53
C SER A 203 15.84 -92.28 -76.39
N ASN A 204 16.46 -92.33 -75.21
CA ASN A 204 17.60 -93.21 -74.96
C ASN A 204 17.21 -94.69 -75.04
N ASP A 205 16.04 -95.06 -74.52
CA ASP A 205 15.54 -96.43 -74.62
C ASP A 205 15.18 -96.80 -76.05
N LEU A 206 14.66 -95.87 -76.84
CA LEU A 206 14.45 -96.05 -78.28
C LEU A 206 15.78 -96.29 -79.00
N ILE A 207 16.82 -95.51 -78.70
CA ILE A 207 18.16 -95.68 -79.28
C ILE A 207 18.72 -97.06 -78.93
N LYS A 208 18.67 -97.48 -77.66
CA LYS A 208 19.11 -98.83 -77.25
C LYS A 208 18.37 -99.92 -78.01
N LEU A 209 17.06 -99.74 -78.19
CA LEU A 209 16.21 -100.69 -78.88
C LEU A 209 16.53 -100.75 -80.39
N MET A 210 16.85 -99.61 -81.01
CA MET A 210 17.31 -99.53 -82.40
C MET A 210 18.70 -100.13 -82.60
N VAL A 211 19.62 -99.91 -81.66
CA VAL A 211 20.94 -100.57 -81.65
C VAL A 211 20.76 -102.08 -81.55
N MET A 212 19.90 -102.57 -80.67
CA MET A 212 19.59 -104.00 -80.57
C MET A 212 18.98 -104.57 -81.85
N ALA A 213 18.13 -103.81 -82.54
CA ALA A 213 17.57 -104.18 -83.85
C ALA A 213 18.65 -104.31 -84.92
N TYR A 214 19.62 -103.39 -84.92
CA TYR A 214 20.74 -103.38 -85.87
C TYR A 214 21.75 -104.50 -85.60
N GLU A 215 22.17 -104.67 -84.34
CA GLU A 215 23.21 -105.63 -83.95
C GLU A 215 22.73 -107.09 -83.96
N SER A 216 21.42 -107.33 -83.76
CA SER A 216 20.86 -108.69 -83.72
C SER A 216 19.40 -108.73 -84.18
N PRO A 217 19.13 -108.62 -85.49
CA PRO A 217 17.78 -108.55 -86.04
C PRO A 217 16.86 -109.71 -85.63
N SER A 218 17.40 -110.94 -85.63
CA SER A 218 16.64 -112.14 -85.28
C SER A 218 16.20 -112.14 -83.80
N LYS A 219 17.05 -111.64 -82.89
CA LYS A 219 16.74 -111.54 -81.45
C LYS A 219 15.76 -110.40 -81.17
N PHE A 220 15.84 -109.31 -81.93
CA PHE A 220 14.91 -108.19 -81.84
C PHE A 220 13.48 -108.62 -82.15
N ILE A 221 13.27 -109.34 -83.25
CA ILE A 221 11.93 -109.83 -83.64
C ILE A 221 11.41 -110.85 -82.63
N GLN A 222 12.24 -111.82 -82.20
CA GLN A 222 11.82 -112.86 -81.26
C GLN A 222 11.48 -112.35 -79.85
N ARG A 223 12.11 -111.26 -79.40
CA ARG A 223 11.88 -110.67 -78.07
C ARG A 223 10.83 -109.56 -78.05
N GLY A 224 10.01 -109.45 -79.10
CA GLY A 224 8.94 -108.46 -79.16
C GLY A 224 9.43 -107.02 -79.37
N GLY A 225 10.63 -106.83 -79.94
CA GLY A 225 11.23 -105.52 -80.16
C GLY A 225 10.35 -104.58 -81.00
N VAL A 226 9.57 -105.12 -81.95
CA VAL A 226 8.60 -104.33 -82.72
C VAL A 226 7.51 -103.72 -81.82
N GLN A 227 6.99 -104.50 -80.87
CA GLN A 227 5.97 -104.00 -79.94
C GLN A 227 6.56 -102.97 -78.98
N SER A 228 7.76 -103.24 -78.43
CA SER A 228 8.45 -102.29 -77.56
C SER A 228 8.81 -100.98 -78.26
N TYR A 229 9.14 -101.02 -79.56
CA TYR A 229 9.37 -99.83 -80.37
C TYR A 229 8.10 -98.98 -80.49
N ILE A 230 6.98 -99.60 -80.84
CA ILE A 230 5.68 -98.92 -80.97
C ILE A 230 5.23 -98.34 -79.62
N ASP A 231 5.45 -99.06 -78.53
CA ASP A 231 5.10 -98.61 -77.18
C ASP A 231 5.93 -97.40 -76.75
N ILE A 232 7.25 -97.40 -77.00
CA ILE A 232 8.13 -96.26 -76.68
C ILE A 232 7.75 -95.04 -77.53
N LEU A 233 7.50 -95.21 -78.84
CA LEU A 233 7.04 -94.13 -79.70
C LEU A 233 5.70 -93.54 -79.22
N SER A 234 4.75 -94.40 -78.85
CA SER A 234 3.46 -93.97 -78.31
C SER A 234 3.59 -93.19 -76.99
N ARG A 235 4.58 -93.53 -76.15
CA ARG A 235 4.88 -92.79 -74.92
C ARG A 235 5.52 -91.43 -75.22
N ILE A 236 6.44 -91.38 -76.19
CA ILE A 236 7.05 -90.13 -76.67
C ILE A 236 5.98 -89.19 -77.25
N GLU A 237 5.08 -89.69 -78.10
CA GLU A 237 4.00 -88.89 -78.67
C GLU A 237 3.05 -88.34 -77.61
N ARG A 238 2.68 -89.16 -76.61
CA ARG A 238 1.86 -88.69 -75.48
C ARG A 238 2.56 -87.59 -74.68
N LYS A 239 3.85 -87.72 -74.41
CA LYS A 239 4.62 -86.69 -73.67
C LYS A 239 4.81 -85.41 -74.49
N LYS A 240 5.04 -85.51 -75.81
CA LYS A 240 5.05 -84.36 -76.72
C LYS A 240 3.70 -83.63 -76.75
N ALA A 241 2.59 -84.37 -76.79
CA ALA A 241 1.26 -83.78 -76.71
C ALA A 241 1.01 -83.08 -75.37
N GLN A 242 1.56 -83.59 -74.26
CA GLN A 242 1.51 -82.93 -72.95
C GLN A 242 2.29 -81.61 -72.94
N ILE A 243 3.45 -81.52 -73.59
CA ILE A 243 4.20 -80.26 -73.72
C ILE A 243 3.38 -79.24 -74.53
N LEU A 244 2.88 -79.64 -75.69
CA LEU A 244 2.05 -78.77 -76.55
C LEU A 244 0.83 -78.22 -75.80
N TYR A 245 0.14 -79.06 -75.03
CA TYR A 245 -1.01 -78.62 -74.23
C TYR A 245 -0.66 -77.63 -73.11
N VAL A 246 0.55 -77.73 -72.54
CA VAL A 246 1.03 -76.80 -71.50
C VAL A 246 1.57 -75.50 -72.11
N GLN A 247 2.04 -75.52 -73.36
CA GLN A 247 2.54 -74.34 -74.07
C GLN A 247 1.44 -73.51 -74.76
N ASP A 248 0.33 -74.11 -75.20
CA ASP A 248 -0.82 -73.42 -75.82
C ASP A 248 -1.87 -72.89 -74.80
N LYS A 249 -1.54 -72.84 -73.50
CA LYS A 249 -2.37 -72.30 -72.40
C LYS A 249 -1.59 -71.47 -71.39
#